data_AF-A0A0J1GHX7-F1
#
_entry.id   AF-A0A0J1GHX7-F1
#
_cell.length_a   1.000
_cell.length_b   1.000
_cell.length_c   1.000
_cell.angle_alpha   90.00
_cell.angle_beta   90.00
_cell.angle_gamma   90.00
#
_symmetry.space_group_name_H-M   'P 1'
#
loop_
_entity.id
_entity.type
_entity.pdbx_description
1 polymer ?
#
loop_
_entity_poly.entity_id
_entity_poly.type
_entity_poly.pdbx_seq_one_letter_code
_entity_poly.pdbx_strand_id
1 'polypeptide(L)'
;MGNVGGSVYRPGESPDPGATPPAGLALGDAWFWHAEQTLLQALVEHPQVAPEHAAIRLLGFNGARLNEYIGDGAYASVIRMHLSPELHFSEFYLGGFANDALEHRLALRDDCSAASSPAACFSAARLDLLLYHVSEGLNGIIRAIRWAYRKTPWQQPIFLNGYDYPVPDGRGFVDSHGGWITTVMDDAGVDPDLAFRTEVMKLVIDAVNDEVLAEFHAPLEHVFHVDSRGILASDVQHYAEDWENEGYPTRDGFMKILERAWFPMLRPFGIITGR
;
A
#
# COMPACT_ATOMS: atom_id res chain seq x y z
N MET A 1 -15.51 -0.55 -30.40
CA MET A 1 -14.66 -1.60 -29.81
C MET A 1 -14.96 -1.56 -28.33
N GLY A 2 -15.54 -2.62 -27.77
CA GLY A 2 -15.92 -2.63 -26.36
C GLY A 2 -14.68 -2.45 -25.50
N ASN A 3 -14.79 -1.69 -24.41
CA ASN A 3 -13.78 -1.63 -23.36
C ASN A 3 -13.49 -3.07 -22.95
N VAL A 4 -12.34 -3.59 -23.35
CA VAL A 4 -11.77 -4.76 -22.67
C VAL A 4 -11.31 -4.17 -21.34
N GLY A 5 -12.12 -4.33 -20.30
CA GLY A 5 -11.80 -3.79 -18.98
C GLY A 5 -10.45 -4.32 -18.53
N GLY A 6 -9.69 -3.49 -17.81
CA GLY A 6 -8.44 -3.93 -17.23
C GLY A 6 -8.62 -5.07 -16.22
N SER A 7 -7.53 -5.74 -15.87
CA SER A 7 -7.56 -6.94 -15.04
C SER A 7 -6.43 -6.94 -14.00
N VAL A 8 -6.79 -7.29 -12.77
CA VAL A 8 -5.83 -7.63 -11.71
C VAL A 8 -5.84 -9.15 -11.53
N TYR A 9 -4.73 -9.80 -11.86
CA TYR A 9 -4.60 -11.26 -11.74
C TYR A 9 -3.98 -11.64 -10.40
N ARG A 10 -4.79 -12.25 -9.53
CA ARG A 10 -4.40 -12.71 -8.20
C ARG A 10 -3.54 -13.98 -8.23
N PRO A 11 -2.95 -14.41 -7.10
CA PRO A 11 -2.22 -15.67 -7.03
C PRO A 11 -3.07 -16.86 -7.51
N GLY A 12 -2.55 -17.61 -8.47
CA GLY A 12 -3.22 -18.77 -9.08
C GLY A 12 -4.06 -18.45 -10.32
N GLU A 13 -4.38 -17.18 -10.58
CA GLU A 13 -5.11 -16.77 -11.78
C GLU A 13 -4.14 -16.60 -12.96
N SER A 14 -4.59 -16.91 -14.18
CA SER A 14 -3.81 -16.71 -15.40
C SER A 14 -4.64 -15.93 -16.42
N PRO A 15 -4.02 -15.07 -17.24
CA PRO A 15 -4.71 -14.47 -18.37
C PRO A 15 -5.28 -15.55 -19.29
N ASP A 16 -6.49 -15.31 -19.81
CA ASP A 16 -7.08 -16.17 -20.82
C ASP A 16 -6.17 -16.27 -22.05
N PRO A 17 -6.22 -17.37 -22.81
CA PRO A 17 -5.46 -17.50 -24.05
C PRO A 17 -5.74 -16.32 -25.00
N GLY A 18 -4.70 -15.55 -25.33
CA GLY A 18 -4.78 -14.38 -26.20
C GLY A 18 -5.05 -13.05 -25.49
N ALA A 19 -5.22 -13.05 -24.17
CA ALA A 19 -5.23 -11.83 -23.38
C ALA A 19 -3.83 -11.19 -23.30
N THR A 20 -3.80 -9.85 -23.13
CA THR A 20 -2.56 -9.11 -22.91
C THR A 20 -1.88 -9.62 -21.63
N PRO A 21 -0.58 -9.98 -21.67
CA PRO A 21 0.14 -10.35 -20.45
C PRO A 21 0.18 -9.16 -19.49
N PRO A 22 0.24 -9.38 -18.16
CA PRO A 22 0.31 -8.30 -17.21
C PRO A 22 1.58 -7.46 -17.41
N ALA A 23 1.41 -6.15 -17.57
CA ALA A 23 2.50 -5.19 -17.65
C ALA A 23 3.06 -4.85 -16.27
N GLY A 24 2.18 -4.77 -15.27
CA GLY A 24 2.57 -4.46 -13.89
C GLY A 24 2.71 -5.68 -13.00
N LEU A 25 3.62 -5.61 -12.03
CA LEU A 25 3.66 -6.50 -10.87
C LEU A 25 3.37 -5.69 -9.60
N ALA A 26 2.37 -6.10 -8.83
CA ALA A 26 2.03 -5.48 -7.56
C ALA A 26 2.31 -6.41 -6.37
N LEU A 27 2.84 -5.84 -5.29
CA LEU A 27 3.01 -6.44 -3.97
C LEU A 27 2.34 -5.52 -2.97
N GLY A 28 1.44 -6.00 -2.13
CA GLY A 28 0.74 -5.13 -1.20
C GLY A 28 -0.24 -5.85 -0.29
N ASP A 29 -0.84 -5.07 0.61
CA ASP A 29 -1.81 -5.52 1.61
C ASP A 29 -3.25 -5.36 1.11
N ALA A 30 -4.19 -5.17 2.04
CA ALA A 30 -5.60 -5.03 1.77
C ALA A 30 -5.90 -3.97 0.71
N TRP A 31 -5.19 -2.82 0.66
CA TRP A 31 -5.44 -1.77 -0.34
C TRP A 31 -5.27 -2.26 -1.78
N PHE A 32 -4.45 -3.30 -1.98
CA PHE A 32 -4.22 -3.92 -3.29
C PHE A 32 -5.04 -5.19 -3.47
N TRP A 33 -5.37 -5.89 -2.38
CA TRP A 33 -5.87 -7.27 -2.41
C TRP A 33 -7.36 -7.43 -2.09
N HIS A 34 -7.94 -6.59 -1.23
CA HIS A 34 -9.23 -6.85 -0.61
C HIS A 34 -10.42 -6.69 -1.58
N ALA A 35 -11.04 -7.82 -1.95
CA ALA A 35 -12.21 -7.87 -2.83
C ALA A 35 -12.01 -7.09 -4.15
N GLU A 36 -13.08 -6.68 -4.83
CA GLU A 36 -13.02 -5.99 -6.14
C GLU A 36 -12.90 -4.46 -6.01
N GLN A 37 -12.86 -3.91 -4.79
CA GLN A 37 -12.79 -2.46 -4.57
C GLN A 37 -11.39 -2.09 -4.07
N THR A 38 -10.36 -2.28 -4.89
CA THR A 38 -8.96 -2.02 -4.52
C THR A 38 -8.39 -0.85 -5.32
N LEU A 39 -7.27 -0.30 -4.85
CA LEU A 39 -6.52 0.72 -5.59
C LEU A 39 -6.10 0.21 -6.97
N LEU A 40 -5.68 -1.06 -7.07
CA LEU A 40 -5.27 -1.66 -8.33
C LEU A 40 -6.44 -1.87 -9.28
N GLN A 41 -7.60 -2.29 -8.76
CA GLN A 41 -8.80 -2.46 -9.58
C GLN A 41 -9.27 -1.10 -10.11
N ALA A 42 -9.31 -0.08 -9.24
CA ALA A 42 -9.63 1.28 -9.65
C ALA A 42 -8.65 1.81 -10.70
N LEU A 43 -7.35 1.45 -10.61
CA LEU A 43 -6.35 1.82 -11.61
C LEU A 43 -6.65 1.15 -12.96
N VAL A 44 -6.71 -0.18 -13.03
CA VAL A 44 -6.85 -0.89 -14.32
C VAL A 44 -8.18 -0.64 -15.02
N GLU A 45 -9.24 -0.30 -14.27
CA GLU A 45 -10.54 0.08 -14.84
C GLU A 45 -10.60 1.54 -15.31
N HIS A 46 -9.62 2.36 -14.92
CA HIS A 46 -9.65 3.78 -15.22
C HIS A 46 -9.47 4.06 -16.72
N PRO A 47 -10.34 4.87 -17.36
CA PRO A 47 -10.31 5.09 -18.81
C PRO A 47 -9.06 5.83 -19.31
N GLN A 48 -8.28 6.43 -18.42
CA GLN A 48 -7.00 7.07 -18.78
C GLN A 48 -5.81 6.11 -18.74
N VAL A 49 -5.94 4.89 -18.20
CA VAL A 49 -4.85 3.91 -18.23
C VAL A 49 -4.67 3.41 -19.66
N ALA A 50 -3.42 3.38 -20.13
CA ALA A 50 -3.11 2.86 -21.45
C ALA A 50 -3.48 1.37 -21.52
N PRO A 51 -4.09 0.88 -22.62
CA PRO A 51 -4.51 -0.52 -22.73
C PRO A 51 -3.39 -1.53 -22.48
N GLU A 52 -2.14 -1.19 -22.84
CA GLU A 52 -0.95 -2.01 -22.60
C GLU A 52 -0.58 -2.12 -21.11
N HIS A 53 -1.04 -1.19 -20.27
CA HIS A 53 -0.81 -1.16 -18.81
C HIS A 53 -2.04 -1.57 -17.98
N ALA A 54 -3.15 -1.91 -18.65
CA ALA A 54 -4.41 -2.26 -18.00
C ALA A 54 -4.44 -3.69 -17.42
N ALA A 55 -3.29 -4.36 -17.31
CA ALA A 55 -3.17 -5.72 -16.77
C ALA A 55 -2.06 -5.77 -15.71
N ILE A 56 -2.41 -6.16 -14.47
CA ILE A 56 -1.49 -6.19 -13.33
C ILE A 56 -1.50 -7.58 -12.68
N ARG A 57 -0.32 -8.13 -12.41
CA ARG A 57 -0.13 -9.33 -11.59
C ARG A 57 -0.03 -8.93 -10.12
N LEU A 58 -0.98 -9.34 -9.29
CA LEU A 58 -0.93 -9.11 -7.85
C LEU A 58 -0.32 -10.31 -7.10
N LEU A 59 0.72 -10.03 -6.32
CA LEU A 59 1.39 -10.93 -5.37
C LEU A 59 1.13 -10.48 -3.93
N GLY A 60 -0.12 -10.29 -3.55
CA GLY A 60 -0.52 -10.03 -2.17
C GLY A 60 -0.96 -11.33 -1.49
N PHE A 61 -0.52 -11.55 -0.25
CA PHE A 61 -1.12 -12.55 0.64
C PHE A 61 -1.78 -11.81 1.79
N ASN A 62 -2.98 -12.22 2.17
CA ASN A 62 -3.72 -11.58 3.26
C ASN A 62 -2.88 -11.64 4.55
N GLY A 63 -2.63 -10.48 5.17
CA GLY A 63 -1.83 -10.34 6.38
C GLY A 63 -0.31 -10.39 6.20
N ALA A 64 0.21 -10.49 4.98
CA ALA A 64 1.65 -10.58 4.76
C ALA A 64 2.39 -9.27 5.09
N ARG A 65 3.58 -9.41 5.67
CA ARG A 65 4.53 -8.34 5.97
C ARG A 65 5.62 -8.25 4.92
N LEU A 66 6.25 -7.08 4.79
CA LEU A 66 7.28 -6.85 3.77
C LEU A 66 8.48 -7.81 3.91
N ASN A 67 8.89 -8.15 5.13
CA ASN A 67 10.02 -9.05 5.37
C ASN A 67 9.73 -10.52 4.98
N GLU A 68 8.46 -10.92 4.87
CA GLU A 68 8.07 -12.28 4.48
C GLU A 68 8.28 -12.53 2.97
N TYR A 69 8.49 -11.46 2.21
CA TYR A 69 8.71 -11.49 0.77
C TYR A 69 10.19 -11.59 0.37
N ILE A 70 11.12 -11.52 1.32
CA ILE A 70 12.57 -11.48 1.04
C ILE A 70 13.32 -12.58 1.78
N GLY A 71 14.54 -12.88 1.34
CA GLY A 71 15.41 -13.88 1.97
C GLY A 71 14.74 -15.25 2.12
N ASP A 72 14.63 -15.70 3.37
CA ASP A 72 13.99 -16.94 3.80
C ASP A 72 12.54 -16.75 4.27
N GLY A 73 11.95 -15.58 4.01
CA GLY A 73 10.55 -15.28 4.29
C GLY A 73 9.60 -16.23 3.56
N ALA A 74 8.42 -16.44 4.15
CA ALA A 74 7.44 -17.45 3.71
C ALA A 74 7.00 -17.28 2.24
N TYR A 75 7.04 -16.06 1.71
CA TYR A 75 6.61 -15.69 0.36
C TYR A 75 7.77 -15.34 -0.58
N ALA A 76 9.02 -15.43 -0.11
CA ALA A 76 10.18 -15.05 -0.90
C ALA A 76 10.37 -15.90 -2.17
N SER A 77 9.97 -17.17 -2.13
CA SER A 77 9.99 -18.06 -3.30
C SER A 77 9.02 -17.60 -4.39
N VAL A 78 7.86 -17.04 -4.01
CA VAL A 78 6.83 -16.56 -4.95
C VAL A 78 7.33 -15.35 -5.72
N ILE A 79 8.02 -14.42 -5.05
CA ILE A 79 8.67 -13.29 -5.73
C ILE A 79 9.74 -13.78 -6.68
N ARG A 80 10.63 -14.67 -6.23
CA ARG A 80 11.71 -15.21 -7.09
C ARG A 80 11.17 -15.89 -8.35
N MET A 81 10.04 -16.60 -8.24
CA MET A 81 9.37 -17.23 -9.37
C MET A 81 8.86 -16.20 -10.39
N HIS A 82 8.28 -15.09 -9.92
CA HIS A 82 7.72 -14.06 -10.80
C HIS A 82 8.76 -13.07 -11.34
N LEU A 83 9.90 -12.93 -10.68
CA LEU A 83 11.05 -12.17 -11.18
C LEU A 83 12.00 -13.03 -12.04
N SER A 84 11.51 -14.13 -12.61
CA SER A 84 12.29 -14.98 -13.51
C SER A 84 12.42 -14.36 -14.90
N PRO A 85 13.42 -14.75 -15.71
CA PRO A 85 13.58 -14.23 -17.08
C PRO A 85 12.43 -14.57 -18.04
N GLU A 86 11.50 -15.45 -17.67
CA GLU A 86 10.37 -15.87 -18.50
C GLU A 86 9.17 -14.91 -18.36
N LEU A 87 9.14 -14.14 -17.27
CA LEU A 87 8.10 -13.18 -16.95
C LEU A 87 8.70 -11.78 -16.98
N HIS A 88 8.06 -10.88 -17.72
CA HIS A 88 8.53 -9.51 -17.89
C HIS A 88 7.43 -8.54 -17.52
N PHE A 89 7.77 -7.61 -16.64
CA PHE A 89 6.93 -6.51 -16.20
C PHE A 89 7.61 -5.20 -16.59
N SER A 90 6.84 -4.24 -17.07
CA SER A 90 7.30 -2.89 -17.36
C SER A 90 7.29 -2.01 -16.11
N GLU A 91 6.49 -2.32 -15.10
CA GLU A 91 6.36 -1.51 -13.89
C GLU A 91 6.06 -2.34 -12.62
N PHE A 92 6.39 -1.75 -11.47
CA PHE A 92 6.19 -2.37 -10.16
C PHE A 92 5.43 -1.45 -9.21
N TYR A 93 4.52 -2.03 -8.43
CA TYR A 93 3.70 -1.34 -7.44
C TYR A 93 3.90 -1.99 -6.08
N LEU A 94 4.46 -1.27 -5.11
CA LEU A 94 4.78 -1.80 -3.78
C LEU A 94 3.97 -1.06 -2.72
N GLY A 95 3.16 -1.80 -1.97
CA GLY A 95 2.56 -1.38 -0.70
C GLY A 95 2.82 -2.46 0.36
N GLY A 96 2.03 -2.48 1.43
CA GLY A 96 1.99 -3.61 2.35
C GLY A 96 2.53 -3.37 3.77
N PHE A 97 2.87 -2.13 4.14
CA PHE A 97 3.38 -1.85 5.48
C PHE A 97 2.30 -1.76 6.55
N ALA A 98 1.00 -1.77 6.21
CA ALA A 98 -0.05 -1.69 7.23
C ALA A 98 -0.04 -2.93 8.14
N ASN A 99 0.28 -4.11 7.60
CA ASN A 99 0.42 -5.34 8.38
C ASN A 99 1.66 -5.29 9.29
N ASP A 100 2.77 -4.72 8.82
CA ASP A 100 3.95 -4.45 9.65
C ASP A 100 3.60 -3.51 10.82
N ALA A 101 2.82 -2.45 10.57
CA ALA A 101 2.36 -1.52 11.60
C ALA A 101 1.48 -2.23 12.65
N LEU A 102 0.54 -3.08 12.23
CA LEU A 102 -0.31 -3.85 13.15
C LEU A 102 0.48 -4.87 13.99
N GLU A 103 1.45 -5.57 13.38
CA GLU A 103 2.35 -6.51 14.09
C GLU A 103 3.16 -5.79 15.18
N HIS A 104 3.61 -4.57 14.89
CA HIS A 104 4.32 -3.72 15.86
C HIS A 104 3.40 -2.89 16.76
N ARG A 105 2.11 -3.27 16.83
CA ARG A 105 1.08 -2.61 17.67
C ARG A 105 1.00 -1.09 17.44
N LEU A 106 1.12 -0.67 16.18
CA LEU A 106 1.12 0.73 15.76
C LEU A 106 2.21 1.57 16.45
N ALA A 107 3.31 0.93 16.88
CA ALA A 107 4.36 1.54 17.69
C ALA A 107 3.91 2.12 19.05
N LEU A 108 2.73 1.74 19.53
CA LEU A 108 2.18 2.20 20.80
C LEU A 108 2.93 1.59 21.98
N ARG A 109 2.95 2.30 23.10
CA ARG A 109 3.31 1.77 24.42
C ARG A 109 2.28 0.72 24.85
N ASP A 110 2.65 -0.10 25.82
CA ASP A 110 1.73 -1.11 26.37
C ASP A 110 0.57 -0.49 27.16
N ASP A 111 0.75 0.72 27.69
CA ASP A 111 -0.27 1.46 28.43
C ASP A 111 -0.16 2.96 28.10
N CYS A 112 -1.22 3.47 27.48
CA CYS A 112 -1.42 4.85 27.08
C CYS A 112 -2.49 5.56 27.93
N SER A 113 -3.02 4.92 28.97
CA SER A 113 -4.14 5.44 29.78
C SER A 113 -3.84 6.76 30.50
N ALA A 114 -2.56 7.06 30.72
CA ALA A 114 -2.09 8.31 31.32
C ALA A 114 -1.54 9.32 30.28
N ALA A 115 -1.63 9.03 28.99
CA ALA A 115 -1.13 9.90 27.93
C ALA A 115 -2.01 11.15 27.82
N SER A 116 -1.40 12.33 27.95
CA SER A 116 -2.08 13.62 27.78
C SER A 116 -2.04 14.17 26.35
N SER A 117 -1.41 13.43 25.42
CA SER A 117 -1.32 13.79 24.00
C SER A 117 -1.11 12.54 23.14
N PRO A 118 -1.52 12.56 21.85
CA PRO A 118 -1.32 11.45 20.92
C PRO A 118 0.13 10.97 20.85
N ALA A 119 1.09 11.90 20.75
CA ALA A 119 2.51 11.59 20.68
C ALA A 119 3.06 10.85 21.92
N ALA A 120 2.46 11.09 23.10
CA ALA A 120 2.89 10.41 24.33
C ALA A 120 2.55 8.91 24.34
N CYS A 121 1.66 8.45 23.44
CA CYS A 121 1.29 7.05 23.30
C CYS A 121 2.39 6.20 22.63
N PHE A 122 3.40 6.82 22.00
CA PHE A 122 4.41 6.10 21.24
C PHE A 122 5.58 5.59 22.09
N SER A 123 6.05 4.40 21.74
CA SER A 123 7.33 3.87 22.19
C SER A 123 8.36 4.09 21.10
N ALA A 124 9.36 4.94 21.36
CA ALA A 124 10.44 5.21 20.40
C ALA A 124 11.09 3.91 19.89
N ALA A 125 11.38 2.96 20.78
CA ALA A 125 11.98 1.68 20.40
C ALA A 125 11.07 0.82 19.49
N ARG A 126 9.73 0.90 19.64
CA ARG A 126 8.81 0.17 18.75
C ARG A 126 8.65 0.89 17.43
N LEU A 127 8.64 2.23 17.44
CA LEU A 127 8.62 3.03 16.22
C LEU A 127 9.87 2.74 15.39
N ASP A 128 11.06 2.84 15.99
CA ASP A 128 12.33 2.52 15.33
C ASP A 128 12.31 1.11 14.72
N LEU A 129 11.78 0.12 15.46
CA LEU A 129 11.69 -1.27 14.97
C LEU A 129 10.71 -1.43 13.81
N LEU A 130 9.56 -0.75 13.86
CA LEU A 130 8.60 -0.70 12.77
C LEU A 130 9.24 -0.11 11.51
N LEU A 131 9.82 1.09 11.63
CA LEU A 131 10.45 1.78 10.50
C LEU A 131 11.60 0.95 9.91
N TYR A 132 12.41 0.33 10.77
CA TYR A 132 13.48 -0.58 10.35
C TYR A 132 12.94 -1.78 9.55
N HIS A 133 11.88 -2.45 10.01
CA HIS A 133 11.31 -3.60 9.30
C HIS A 133 10.71 -3.21 7.94
N VAL A 134 10.03 -2.07 7.86
CA VAL A 134 9.49 -1.56 6.60
C VAL A 134 10.64 -1.24 5.63
N SER A 135 11.67 -0.53 6.10
CA SER A 135 12.85 -0.16 5.31
C SER A 135 13.60 -1.39 4.78
N GLU A 136 13.90 -2.36 5.64
CA GLU A 136 14.57 -3.60 5.25
C GLU A 136 13.76 -4.41 4.23
N GLY A 137 12.45 -4.52 4.44
CA GLY A 137 11.53 -5.18 3.52
C GLY A 137 11.55 -4.54 2.13
N LEU A 138 11.38 -3.22 2.06
CA LEU A 138 11.42 -2.47 0.79
C LEU A 138 12.78 -2.59 0.10
N ASN A 139 13.89 -2.41 0.83
CA ASN A 139 15.24 -2.56 0.31
C ASN A 139 15.46 -3.94 -0.31
N GLY A 140 15.02 -5.00 0.38
CA GLY A 140 15.13 -6.37 -0.11
C GLY A 140 14.33 -6.61 -1.39
N ILE A 141 13.09 -6.13 -1.46
CA ILE A 141 12.21 -6.27 -2.63
C ILE A 141 12.76 -5.48 -3.82
N ILE A 142 13.11 -4.20 -3.62
CA ILE A 142 13.66 -3.33 -4.66
C ILE A 142 14.96 -3.92 -5.21
N ARG A 143 15.84 -4.42 -4.34
CA ARG A 143 17.09 -5.09 -4.76
C ARG A 143 16.81 -6.35 -5.57
N ALA A 144 15.82 -7.15 -5.19
CA ALA A 144 15.43 -8.34 -5.95
C ALA A 144 14.94 -7.97 -7.36
N ILE A 145 14.09 -6.93 -7.47
CA ILE A 145 13.62 -6.39 -8.76
C ILE A 145 14.81 -5.91 -9.59
N ARG A 146 15.66 -5.03 -9.04
CA ARG A 146 16.82 -4.49 -9.76
C ARG A 146 17.78 -5.59 -10.20
N TRP A 147 18.00 -6.61 -9.37
CA TRP A 147 18.83 -7.76 -9.74
C TRP A 147 18.22 -8.56 -10.89
N ALA A 148 16.92 -8.86 -10.85
CA ALA A 148 16.24 -9.60 -11.90
C ALA A 148 16.34 -8.89 -13.26
N TYR A 149 16.26 -7.56 -13.25
CA TYR A 149 16.29 -6.73 -14.46
C TYR A 149 17.67 -6.13 -14.78
N ARG A 150 18.75 -6.48 -14.07
CA ARG A 150 20.10 -5.90 -14.26
C ARG A 150 20.69 -6.00 -15.69
N LYS A 151 20.10 -6.84 -16.54
CA LYS A 151 20.53 -7.04 -17.95
C LYS A 151 19.58 -6.39 -18.96
N THR A 152 18.48 -5.79 -18.52
CA THR A 152 17.59 -5.07 -19.42
C THR A 152 18.18 -3.68 -19.71
N PRO A 153 18.04 -3.16 -20.94
CA PRO A 153 18.61 -1.87 -21.30
C PRO A 153 17.79 -0.68 -20.77
N TRP A 154 16.64 -0.92 -20.14
CA TRP A 154 15.81 0.10 -19.50
C TRP A 154 15.54 -0.26 -18.04
N GLN A 155 15.42 0.77 -17.20
CA GLN A 155 15.11 0.62 -15.77
C GLN A 155 13.60 0.78 -15.54
N GLN A 156 12.98 -0.24 -14.95
CA GLN A 156 11.54 -0.27 -14.71
C GLN A 156 11.19 0.67 -13.54
N PRO A 157 10.14 1.50 -13.65
CA PRO A 157 9.65 2.28 -12.51
C PRO A 157 9.10 1.38 -11.40
N ILE A 158 9.38 1.80 -10.17
CA ILE A 158 8.85 1.20 -8.94
C ILE A 158 8.10 2.31 -8.19
N PHE A 159 6.81 2.11 -7.97
CA PHE A 159 5.95 3.03 -7.24
C PHE A 159 5.67 2.48 -5.84
N LEU A 160 6.05 3.24 -4.82
CA LEU A 160 5.84 2.92 -3.41
C LEU A 160 4.58 3.62 -2.93
N ASN A 161 3.54 2.85 -2.60
CA ASN A 161 2.28 3.37 -2.11
C ASN A 161 2.47 3.97 -0.70
N GLY A 162 2.37 5.28 -0.59
CA GLY A 162 2.08 5.95 0.67
C GLY A 162 0.59 5.77 1.02
N TYR A 163 0.30 5.78 2.32
CA TYR A 163 -1.07 5.65 2.83
C TYR A 163 -1.50 7.01 3.37
N ASP A 164 -2.80 7.26 3.28
CA ASP A 164 -3.43 8.44 3.86
C ASP A 164 -3.80 8.18 5.33
N TYR A 165 -4.40 9.14 6.02
CA TYR A 165 -4.69 9.12 7.45
C TYR A 165 -5.97 8.32 7.77
N PRO A 166 -5.86 7.07 8.26
CA PRO A 166 -7.03 6.27 8.59
C PRO A 166 -7.77 6.86 9.80
N VAL A 167 -9.04 6.49 9.95
CA VAL A 167 -9.93 7.02 11.00
C VAL A 167 -10.39 5.86 11.89
N PRO A 168 -9.78 5.65 13.08
CA PRO A 168 -10.07 4.54 14.01
C PRO A 168 -11.45 4.61 14.68
N ASP A 169 -12.51 4.49 13.89
CA ASP A 169 -13.91 4.57 14.32
C ASP A 169 -14.50 3.22 14.77
N GLY A 170 -13.71 2.14 14.67
CA GLY A 170 -14.11 0.79 15.06
C GLY A 170 -14.91 0.01 14.02
N ARG A 171 -15.21 0.58 12.83
CA ARG A 171 -15.81 -0.18 11.72
C ARG A 171 -14.78 -1.16 11.17
N GLY A 172 -15.15 -2.43 11.10
CA GLY A 172 -14.39 -3.48 10.41
C GLY A 172 -14.91 -3.74 8.99
N PHE A 173 -14.32 -4.71 8.29
CA PHE A 173 -14.85 -5.20 7.00
C PHE A 173 -16.15 -6.01 7.13
N VAL A 174 -16.38 -6.59 8.31
CA VAL A 174 -17.61 -7.31 8.65
C VAL A 174 -18.05 -6.80 10.01
N ASP A 175 -19.29 -6.33 10.13
CA ASP A 175 -19.85 -5.69 11.34
C ASP A 175 -19.65 -6.48 12.64
N SER A 176 -19.36 -7.79 12.54
CA SER A 176 -19.16 -8.72 13.66
C SER A 176 -17.74 -8.81 14.23
N HIS A 177 -16.71 -8.25 13.58
CA HIS A 177 -15.31 -8.45 13.98
C HIS A 177 -14.60 -7.19 14.51
N GLY A 178 -15.28 -6.04 14.55
CA GLY A 178 -14.71 -4.77 14.98
C GLY A 178 -13.55 -4.29 14.11
N GLY A 179 -13.00 -3.12 14.46
CA GLY A 179 -11.84 -2.53 13.81
C GLY A 179 -10.53 -3.07 14.37
N TRP A 180 -9.58 -3.46 13.51
CA TRP A 180 -8.25 -3.93 13.92
C TRP A 180 -7.37 -2.84 14.55
N ILE A 181 -7.38 -1.62 13.99
CA ILE A 181 -6.68 -0.45 14.52
C ILE A 181 -7.29 -0.07 15.88
N THR A 182 -8.62 0.02 15.94
CA THR A 182 -9.34 0.31 17.19
C THR A 182 -9.05 -0.73 18.26
N THR A 183 -9.03 -2.03 17.92
CA THR A 183 -8.69 -3.10 18.86
C THR A 183 -7.28 -2.93 19.43
N VAL A 184 -6.28 -2.62 18.59
CA VAL A 184 -4.90 -2.38 19.05
C VAL A 184 -4.81 -1.15 19.96
N MET A 185 -5.58 -0.10 19.67
CA MET A 185 -5.67 1.11 20.49
C MET A 185 -6.34 0.86 21.84
N ASP A 186 -7.43 0.09 21.85
CA ASP A 186 -8.14 -0.30 23.08
C ASP A 186 -7.24 -1.13 23.99
N ASP A 187 -6.53 -2.11 23.42
CA ASP A 187 -5.57 -2.95 24.15
C ASP A 187 -4.41 -2.15 24.76
N ALA A 188 -4.03 -1.04 24.13
CA ALA A 188 -3.00 -0.13 24.63
C ALA A 188 -3.57 0.96 25.56
N GLY A 189 -4.88 1.01 25.79
CA GLY A 189 -5.51 2.03 26.64
C GLY A 189 -5.47 3.45 26.05
N VAL A 190 -5.47 3.59 24.73
CA VAL A 190 -5.53 4.89 24.05
C VAL A 190 -6.91 5.51 24.27
N ASP A 191 -6.94 6.84 24.48
CA ASP A 191 -8.17 7.62 24.64
C ASP A 191 -9.21 7.25 23.55
N PRO A 192 -10.47 6.92 23.92
CA PRO A 192 -11.52 6.57 22.96
C PRO A 192 -12.02 7.75 22.11
N ASP A 193 -11.61 8.99 22.40
CA ASP A 193 -11.93 10.14 21.56
C ASP A 193 -11.39 9.95 20.12
N LEU A 194 -12.29 10.06 19.14
CA LEU A 194 -11.96 9.77 17.75
C LEU A 194 -10.90 10.74 17.20
N ALA A 195 -10.96 12.03 17.58
CA ALA A 195 -9.96 12.99 17.14
C ALA A 195 -8.58 12.63 17.71
N PHE A 196 -8.51 12.24 18.99
CA PHE A 196 -7.28 11.74 19.59
C PHE A 196 -6.71 10.54 18.83
N ARG A 197 -7.54 9.54 18.50
CA ARG A 197 -7.13 8.35 17.75
C ARG A 197 -6.68 8.64 16.32
N THR A 198 -7.39 9.52 15.62
CA THR A 198 -6.99 9.96 14.28
C THR A 198 -5.63 10.66 14.32
N GLU A 199 -5.36 11.50 15.33
CA GLU A 199 -4.04 12.11 15.49
C GLU A 199 -2.93 11.09 15.83
N VAL A 200 -3.24 10.03 16.60
CA VAL A 200 -2.30 8.91 16.79
C VAL A 200 -1.97 8.26 15.44
N MET A 201 -2.97 7.98 14.60
CA MET A 201 -2.72 7.37 13.29
C MET A 201 -1.95 8.29 12.34
N LYS A 202 -2.22 9.59 12.35
CA LYS A 202 -1.43 10.57 11.59
C LYS A 202 0.06 10.45 11.89
N LEU A 203 0.43 10.34 13.18
CA LEU A 203 1.82 10.21 13.59
C LEU A 203 2.49 8.93 13.07
N VAL A 204 1.79 7.79 13.05
CA VAL A 204 2.31 6.55 12.45
C VAL A 204 2.52 6.72 10.96
N ILE A 205 1.50 7.25 10.27
CA ILE A 205 1.51 7.41 8.82
C ILE A 205 2.58 8.42 8.40
N ASP A 206 2.72 9.53 9.12
CA ASP A 206 3.77 10.53 8.87
C ASP A 206 5.15 9.92 9.08
N ALA A 207 5.40 9.20 10.18
CA ALA A 207 6.68 8.55 10.42
C ALA A 207 7.06 7.57 9.29
N VAL A 208 6.14 6.72 8.83
CA VAL A 208 6.44 5.78 7.73
C VAL A 208 6.68 6.52 6.41
N ASN A 209 5.85 7.52 6.08
CA ASN A 209 6.02 8.27 4.84
C ASN A 209 7.31 9.10 4.83
N ASP A 210 7.61 9.81 5.91
CA ASP A 210 8.70 10.77 5.98
C ASP A 210 10.06 10.10 6.27
N GLU A 211 10.09 9.08 7.13
CA GLU A 211 11.35 8.46 7.58
C GLU A 211 11.73 7.21 6.78
N VAL A 212 10.80 6.65 6.00
CA VAL A 212 11.09 5.47 5.18
C VAL A 212 10.79 5.73 3.71
N LEU A 213 9.53 5.98 3.34
CA LEU A 213 9.15 6.02 1.92
C LEU A 213 9.83 7.17 1.17
N ALA A 214 9.90 8.36 1.78
CA ALA A 214 10.57 9.52 1.21
C ALA A 214 12.08 9.26 0.99
N GLU A 215 12.75 8.48 1.85
CA GLU A 215 14.16 8.12 1.66
C GLU A 215 14.39 7.24 0.44
N PHE A 216 13.43 6.38 0.09
CA PHE A 216 13.47 5.58 -1.12
C PHE A 216 13.08 6.36 -2.39
N HIS A 217 12.57 7.58 -2.28
CA HIS A 217 12.23 8.40 -3.44
C HIS A 217 13.49 8.82 -4.20
N ALA A 218 13.79 8.11 -5.29
CA ALA A 218 14.97 8.30 -6.11
C ALA A 218 14.58 8.33 -7.60
N PRO A 219 14.17 9.50 -8.15
CA PRO A 219 13.71 9.61 -9.53
C PRO A 219 14.74 9.18 -10.56
N LEU A 220 16.03 9.37 -10.31
CA LEU A 220 17.11 8.90 -11.20
C LEU A 220 17.25 7.37 -11.20
N GLU A 221 16.82 6.72 -10.12
CA GLU A 221 16.78 5.27 -10.02
C GLU A 221 15.38 4.71 -10.30
N HIS A 222 14.46 5.55 -10.80
CA HIS A 222 13.07 5.23 -11.08
C HIS A 222 12.35 4.57 -9.88
N VAL A 223 12.59 5.06 -8.66
CA VAL A 223 11.82 4.68 -7.46
C VAL A 223 11.06 5.91 -7.00
N PHE A 224 9.74 5.78 -6.88
CA PHE A 224 8.84 6.89 -6.62
C PHE A 224 7.96 6.59 -5.42
N HIS A 225 8.18 7.31 -4.32
CA HIS A 225 7.17 7.43 -3.27
C HIS A 225 5.96 8.19 -3.80
N VAL A 226 4.79 7.56 -3.69
CA VAL A 226 3.48 8.14 -4.00
C VAL A 226 2.83 8.58 -2.69
N ASP A 227 3.10 9.82 -2.30
CA ASP A 227 2.53 10.41 -1.09
C ASP A 227 1.04 10.72 -1.30
N SER A 228 0.19 10.04 -0.53
CA SER A 228 -1.27 10.18 -0.61
C SER A 228 -1.87 10.95 0.56
N ARG A 229 -1.04 11.44 1.49
CA ARG A 229 -1.52 12.08 2.73
C ARG A 229 -2.36 13.33 2.46
N GLY A 230 -3.48 13.43 3.18
CA GLY A 230 -4.39 14.57 3.13
C GLY A 230 -5.28 14.63 1.88
N ILE A 231 -5.36 13.54 1.09
CA ILE A 231 -6.26 13.46 -0.07
C ILE A 231 -7.68 13.08 0.36
N LEU A 232 -7.78 12.13 1.27
CA LEU A 232 -9.01 11.62 1.86
C LEU A 232 -9.42 12.47 3.07
N ALA A 233 -10.72 12.65 3.24
CA ALA A 233 -11.25 13.27 4.44
C ALA A 233 -10.91 12.41 5.66
N SER A 234 -10.29 13.02 6.67
CA SER A 234 -10.02 12.38 7.97
C SER A 234 -10.68 13.12 9.13
N ASP A 235 -11.49 14.14 8.84
CA ASP A 235 -12.22 14.88 9.86
C ASP A 235 -13.53 14.18 10.23
N VAL A 236 -13.95 14.35 11.48
CA VAL A 236 -15.10 13.65 12.10
C VAL A 236 -16.41 13.86 11.31
N GLN A 237 -16.54 14.91 10.50
CA GLN A 237 -17.78 15.20 9.78
C GLN A 237 -17.85 14.50 8.42
N HIS A 238 -16.73 14.34 7.72
CA HIS A 238 -16.74 13.91 6.31
C HIS A 238 -15.97 12.62 6.02
N TYR A 239 -15.21 12.07 6.98
CA TYR A 239 -14.37 10.90 6.72
C TYR A 239 -15.14 9.70 6.14
N ALA A 240 -16.39 9.49 6.54
CA ALA A 240 -17.20 8.36 6.08
C ALA A 240 -17.51 8.39 4.57
N GLU A 241 -17.30 9.52 3.88
CA GLU A 241 -17.40 9.62 2.41
C GLU A 241 -16.21 8.94 1.71
N ASP A 242 -15.04 8.97 2.35
CA ASP A 242 -13.78 8.49 1.79
C ASP A 242 -13.33 7.14 2.35
N TRP A 243 -13.88 6.73 3.50
CA TRP A 243 -13.48 5.53 4.22
C TRP A 243 -14.66 4.56 4.40
N GLU A 244 -14.55 3.40 3.76
CA GLU A 244 -15.50 2.28 3.86
C GLU A 244 -15.52 1.72 5.29
N ASN A 245 -14.35 1.64 5.91
CA ASN A 245 -14.14 1.27 7.30
C ASN A 245 -12.95 2.06 7.89
N GLU A 246 -12.51 1.73 9.10
CA GLU A 246 -11.52 2.54 9.81
C GLU A 246 -10.14 2.68 9.12
N GLY A 247 -9.80 1.81 8.15
CA GLY A 247 -8.50 1.81 7.47
C GLY A 247 -8.56 1.54 5.97
N TYR A 248 -9.76 1.42 5.40
CA TYR A 248 -9.97 1.08 4.00
C TYR A 248 -10.76 2.16 3.26
N PRO A 249 -10.18 2.76 2.21
CA PRO A 249 -10.90 3.73 1.38
C PRO A 249 -12.12 3.13 0.68
N THR A 250 -13.13 3.96 0.42
CA THR A 250 -14.20 3.62 -0.53
C THR A 250 -13.64 3.58 -1.96
N ARG A 251 -14.43 3.09 -2.92
CA ARG A 251 -14.07 3.19 -4.35
C ARG A 251 -13.76 4.63 -4.76
N ASP A 252 -14.58 5.58 -4.31
CA ASP A 252 -14.39 7.00 -4.60
C ASP A 252 -13.16 7.57 -3.89
N GLY A 253 -12.85 7.09 -2.68
CA GLY A 253 -11.59 7.39 -1.99
C GLY A 253 -10.36 6.92 -2.79
N PHE A 254 -10.35 5.67 -3.25
CA PHE A 254 -9.26 5.18 -4.11
C PHE A 254 -9.13 5.97 -5.41
N MET A 255 -10.25 6.36 -6.04
CA MET A 255 -10.22 7.22 -7.23
C MET A 255 -9.57 8.58 -6.94
N LYS A 256 -9.89 9.22 -5.81
CA LYS A 256 -9.24 10.47 -5.38
C LYS A 256 -7.72 10.27 -5.22
N ILE A 257 -7.29 9.19 -4.57
CA ILE A 257 -5.86 8.86 -4.41
C ILE A 257 -5.19 8.67 -5.77
N LEU A 258 -5.81 7.92 -6.67
CA LEU A 258 -5.26 7.64 -8.00
C LEU A 258 -5.05 8.94 -8.79
N GLU A 259 -6.10 9.74 -8.91
CA GLU A 259 -6.07 10.95 -9.74
C GLU A 259 -5.11 12.00 -9.20
N ARG A 260 -5.03 12.15 -7.87
CA ARG A 260 -4.27 13.25 -7.23
C ARG A 260 -2.82 12.89 -6.92
N ALA A 261 -2.53 11.65 -6.52
CA ALA A 261 -1.17 11.22 -6.14
C ALA A 261 -0.50 10.33 -7.20
N TRP A 262 -1.22 9.33 -7.71
CA TRP A 262 -0.62 8.34 -8.60
C TRP A 262 -0.43 8.86 -10.03
N PHE A 263 -1.45 9.45 -10.63
CA PHE A 263 -1.41 9.85 -12.04
C PHE A 263 -0.25 10.78 -12.39
N PRO A 264 0.11 11.79 -11.56
CA PRO A 264 1.30 12.60 -11.78
C PRO A 264 2.58 11.76 -11.91
N MET A 265 2.72 10.67 -11.14
CA MET A 265 3.89 9.79 -11.13
C MET A 265 3.87 8.76 -12.26
N LEU A 266 2.68 8.28 -12.64
CA LEU A 266 2.51 7.27 -13.69
C LEU A 266 2.64 7.84 -15.11
N ARG A 267 2.23 9.10 -15.31
CA ARG A 267 2.16 9.74 -16.64
C ARG A 267 3.50 9.83 -17.40
N PRO A 268 4.64 10.16 -16.77
CA PRO A 268 5.94 10.16 -17.46
C PRO A 268 6.33 8.80 -18.08
N PHE A 269 5.73 7.71 -17.61
CA PHE A 269 5.98 6.35 -18.08
C PHE A 269 4.97 5.87 -19.12
N GLY A 270 4.03 6.72 -19.55
CA GLY A 270 3.01 6.35 -20.54
C GLY A 270 1.87 5.48 -19.98
N ILE A 271 1.89 5.17 -18.68
CA ILE A 271 0.86 4.37 -18.01
C ILE A 271 -0.49 5.11 -18.00
N ILE A 272 -0.46 6.44 -17.87
CA ILE A 272 -1.63 7.31 -17.96
C ILE A 272 -1.53 8.16 -19.24
N THR A 273 -2.56 8.08 -20.07
CA THR A 273 -2.64 8.71 -21.41
C THR A 273 -3.49 9.98 -21.44
N GLY A 274 -4.30 10.23 -20.41
CA GLY A 274 -5.13 11.43 -20.28
C GLY A 274 -4.34 12.66 -19.81
N ARG A 275 -4.81 13.87 -20.15
CA ARG A 275 -4.32 15.12 -19.58
C ARG A 275 -5.05 15.46 -18.30
#